data_AF-A0A954XGG3-F1
#
_entry.id   AF-A0A954XGG3-F1
#
_cell.length_a   1.000
_cell.length_b   1.000
_cell.length_c   1.000
_cell.angle_alpha   90.00
_cell.angle_beta   90.00
_cell.angle_gamma   90.00
#
_symmetry.space_group_name_H-M   'P 1'
#
loop_
_entity.id
_entity.type
_entity.pdbx_description
1 polymer ?
#
loop_
_entity_poly.entity_id
_entity_poly.type
_entity_poly.pdbx_seq_one_letter_code
_entity_poly.pdbx_strand_id
1 'polypeptide(L)'
;MSTGFPVDPAPGNLGFPPFVPPGDPRDGASGMPTSLGALQPPLADLASSFGPDMAAANAPSRQVPSTSDASSNQLPTAERDASGSAVFDPQLLQETKLQIRAIVNEIARLSRSDTPIEQFWDEFLSRVVSALAAVAGAVWIADDTGRIRLKYQINLSETQVLSDDRRRTPHSLLVKQTFRDAHASLAPPRSGSWAEDEPGNPTDYLIVLAPLPLEDRVHAVVEIFQRPGGGPTTQRGYLRFVVQMCELAIDFLKNHRLRSYGDRQALWNQLEEFVLSIHRGRDLKATSYTLVNDGRTLVECDRLSLALIRNGQPTIEAVSGLDALDRRSPELAALGRLVEQATKLGETTWMSHSAEDLPPQLDEPLREYVELSHSKLIGVVPL
;
A
#
# COMPACT_ATOMS: atom_id res chain seq x y z
N MET A 1 -21.89 12.13 -71.39
CA MET A 1 -21.34 13.42 -70.97
C MET A 1 -21.48 13.53 -69.46
N SER A 2 -20.38 13.87 -68.79
CA SER A 2 -20.22 14.20 -67.36
C SER A 2 -20.53 13.15 -66.30
N THR A 3 -19.47 12.43 -65.93
CA THR A 3 -19.22 11.83 -64.62
C THR A 3 -18.95 12.93 -63.59
N GLY A 4 -19.69 12.97 -62.48
CA GLY A 4 -19.46 13.83 -61.32
C GLY A 4 -19.22 12.98 -60.08
N PHE A 5 -17.99 12.99 -59.57
CA PHE A 5 -17.62 12.48 -58.25
C PHE A 5 -18.09 13.48 -57.17
N PRO A 6 -18.68 13.03 -56.05
CA PRO A 6 -18.71 13.81 -54.83
C PRO A 6 -17.42 13.55 -54.02
N VAL A 7 -16.80 14.66 -53.60
CA VAL A 7 -15.58 14.77 -52.80
C VAL A 7 -15.90 14.46 -51.34
N ASP A 8 -15.14 13.56 -50.73
CA ASP A 8 -15.17 13.27 -49.29
C ASP A 8 -14.60 14.46 -48.49
N PRO A 9 -15.17 14.83 -47.33
CA PRO A 9 -14.70 15.93 -46.50
C PRO A 9 -13.46 15.54 -45.68
N ALA A 10 -12.55 16.51 -45.52
CA ALA A 10 -11.32 16.41 -44.73
C ALA A 10 -11.58 16.03 -43.26
N PRO A 11 -10.66 15.27 -42.61
CA PRO A 11 -10.78 14.94 -41.20
C PRO A 11 -10.55 16.17 -40.32
N GLY A 12 -11.43 16.29 -39.31
CA GLY A 12 -11.56 17.41 -38.41
C GLY A 12 -10.34 17.67 -37.54
N ASN A 13 -10.14 18.97 -37.32
CA ASN A 13 -9.22 19.62 -36.41
C ASN A 13 -9.43 19.11 -34.97
N LEU A 14 -8.52 18.29 -34.45
CA LEU A 14 -8.47 17.93 -33.02
C LEU A 14 -7.94 19.13 -32.24
N GLY A 15 -8.86 19.95 -31.72
CA GLY A 15 -8.56 21.09 -30.86
C GLY A 15 -8.00 20.63 -29.52
N PHE A 16 -6.70 20.88 -29.29
CA PHE A 16 -6.14 20.89 -27.94
C PHE A 16 -6.67 22.11 -27.17
N PRO A 17 -7.02 21.98 -25.87
CA PRO A 17 -7.36 23.13 -25.05
C PRO A 17 -6.14 24.04 -24.84
N PRO A 18 -6.33 25.37 -24.67
CA PRO A 18 -5.22 26.29 -24.47
C PRO A 18 -4.50 26.04 -23.16
N PHE A 19 -3.18 26.08 -23.24
CA PHE A 19 -2.23 26.01 -22.13
C PHE A 19 -2.46 27.18 -21.16
N VAL A 20 -2.74 26.88 -19.89
CA VAL A 20 -2.81 27.86 -18.80
C VAL A 20 -1.49 27.77 -18.01
N PRO A 21 -0.64 28.81 -18.04
CA PRO A 21 0.59 28.79 -17.25
C PRO A 21 0.28 28.89 -15.75
N PRO A 22 1.07 28.23 -14.88
CA PRO A 22 0.93 28.38 -13.43
C PRO A 22 1.23 29.83 -13.01
N GLY A 23 0.34 30.40 -12.21
CA GLY A 23 0.46 31.76 -11.68
C GLY A 23 1.67 31.93 -10.76
N ASP A 24 2.29 33.10 -10.86
CA ASP A 24 3.43 33.57 -10.06
C ASP A 24 3.12 33.51 -8.55
N PRO A 25 3.95 32.87 -7.70
CA PRO A 25 3.68 32.70 -6.27
C PRO A 25 3.93 33.96 -5.42
N ARG A 26 3.70 35.15 -5.98
CA ARG A 26 3.95 36.44 -5.31
C ARG A 26 2.70 37.30 -5.25
N ASP A 27 1.63 36.79 -4.67
CA ASP A 27 0.60 37.62 -4.02
C ASP A 27 -0.25 36.75 -3.09
N GLY A 28 -0.18 37.03 -1.78
CA GLY A 28 -0.94 36.27 -0.79
C GLY A 28 -0.31 36.16 0.60
N ALA A 29 0.54 37.10 1.02
CA ALA A 29 0.93 37.22 2.42
C ALA A 29 -0.18 37.93 3.20
N SER A 30 -1.09 37.19 3.83
CA SER A 30 -1.76 37.64 5.06
C SER A 30 -2.50 36.49 5.76
N GLY A 31 -2.09 36.19 7.00
CA GLY A 31 -2.91 35.43 7.95
C GLY A 31 -2.52 33.98 8.22
N MET A 32 -1.26 33.69 8.57
CA MET A 32 -0.91 32.46 9.30
C MET A 32 -0.97 32.72 10.82
N PRO A 33 -1.78 32.01 11.61
CA PRO A 33 -1.55 31.93 13.03
C PRO A 33 -0.41 30.93 13.28
N THR A 34 0.69 31.46 13.78
CA THR A 34 1.74 30.72 14.47
C THR A 34 1.10 29.95 15.63
N SER A 35 1.07 28.62 15.58
CA SER A 35 0.94 27.81 16.79
C SER A 35 1.89 26.63 16.72
N LEU A 36 3.07 26.90 17.25
CA LEU A 36 4.08 25.95 17.66
C LEU A 36 3.52 25.15 18.85
N GLY A 37 3.56 23.82 18.77
CA GLY A 37 3.56 22.94 19.95
C GLY A 37 2.22 22.71 20.65
N ALA A 38 1.40 21.81 20.11
CA ALA A 38 0.54 21.02 20.97
C ALA A 38 1.39 19.86 21.53
N LEU A 39 1.66 19.90 22.83
CA LEU A 39 2.32 18.81 23.55
C LEU A 39 1.59 17.49 23.28
N GLN A 40 2.24 16.57 22.56
CA GLN A 40 1.98 15.14 22.72
C GLN A 40 2.25 14.80 24.19
N PRO A 41 1.32 14.14 24.92
CA PRO A 41 1.69 13.57 26.20
C PRO A 41 2.84 12.58 25.95
N PRO A 42 3.88 12.56 26.81
CA PRO A 42 5.00 11.66 26.62
C PRO A 42 4.49 10.20 26.56
N LEU A 43 5.05 9.39 25.66
CA LEU A 43 4.81 7.94 25.53
C LEU A 43 4.84 7.18 26.89
N ALA A 44 5.47 7.78 27.91
CA ALA A 44 5.49 7.31 29.28
C ALA A 44 4.08 7.17 29.92
N ASP A 45 3.11 8.02 29.56
CA ASP A 45 1.78 8.12 30.20
C ASP A 45 0.73 7.12 29.64
N LEU A 46 1.14 6.30 28.68
CA LEU A 46 0.28 5.28 28.08
C LEU A 46 0.14 4.06 28.97
N ALA A 47 1.23 3.66 29.64
CA ALA A 47 1.22 2.49 30.52
C ALA A 47 0.62 2.73 31.92
N SER A 48 0.54 3.98 32.35
CA SER A 48 -0.25 4.41 33.52
C SER A 48 -1.74 4.30 33.24
N SER A 49 -2.14 4.47 31.98
CA SER A 49 -3.53 4.45 31.54
C SER A 49 -4.09 3.05 31.23
N PHE A 50 -3.23 2.03 31.15
CA PHE A 50 -3.63 0.62 31.02
C PHE A 50 -4.03 0.06 32.39
N GLY A 51 -5.34 -0.13 32.58
CA GLY A 51 -5.90 -0.73 33.79
C GLY A 51 -5.51 -2.20 33.95
N PRO A 52 -5.68 -2.77 35.16
CA PRO A 52 -5.30 -4.16 35.48
C PRO A 52 -5.95 -5.20 34.56
N ASP A 53 -7.15 -4.91 34.05
CA ASP A 53 -7.89 -5.80 33.14
C ASP A 53 -7.25 -5.96 31.76
N MET A 54 -6.59 -4.91 31.23
CA MET A 54 -5.91 -4.99 29.94
C MET A 54 -4.63 -5.83 30.04
N ALA A 55 -4.00 -5.82 31.20
CA ALA A 55 -2.87 -6.70 31.49
C ALA A 55 -3.31 -8.15 31.71
N ALA A 56 -4.45 -8.35 32.39
CA ALA A 56 -5.04 -9.67 32.58
C ALA A 56 -5.48 -10.32 31.24
N ALA A 57 -5.95 -9.53 30.26
CA ALA A 57 -6.28 -10.03 28.93
C ALA A 57 -5.05 -10.56 28.15
N ASN A 58 -3.85 -10.10 28.50
CA ASN A 58 -2.58 -10.49 27.86
C ASN A 58 -1.76 -11.49 28.69
N ALA A 59 -2.29 -11.94 29.84
CA ALA A 59 -1.61 -12.90 30.69
C ALA A 59 -1.70 -14.32 30.10
N PRO A 60 -0.61 -15.11 30.11
CA PRO A 60 -0.64 -16.49 29.63
C PRO A 60 -1.58 -17.36 30.49
N SER A 61 -2.56 -17.99 29.84
CA SER A 61 -3.49 -18.92 30.49
C SER A 61 -2.73 -20.12 31.07
N ARG A 62 -2.61 -20.19 32.40
CA ARG A 62 -2.00 -21.35 33.06
C ARG A 62 -2.99 -22.53 33.04
N GLN A 63 -2.68 -23.57 32.25
CA GLN A 63 -3.34 -24.87 32.38
C GLN A 63 -3.04 -25.43 33.77
N VAL A 64 -4.08 -25.60 34.59
CA VAL A 64 -3.99 -26.33 35.86
C VAL A 64 -3.90 -27.83 35.52
N PRO A 65 -2.91 -28.59 36.03
CA PRO A 65 -2.88 -30.02 35.81
C PRO A 65 -4.04 -30.68 36.58
N SER A 66 -4.86 -31.43 35.87
CA SER A 66 -5.87 -32.32 36.45
C SER A 66 -5.18 -33.53 37.08
N THR A 67 -5.03 -33.52 38.40
CA THR A 67 -4.74 -34.74 39.17
C THR A 67 -6.03 -35.24 39.79
N SER A 68 -6.55 -36.33 39.22
CA SER A 68 -7.49 -37.23 39.85
C SER A 68 -6.84 -37.90 41.05
N ASP A 69 -7.43 -37.79 42.23
CA ASP A 69 -7.51 -38.93 43.16
C ASP A 69 -8.65 -38.72 44.16
N ALA A 70 -9.41 -39.79 44.34
CA ALA A 70 -10.61 -39.86 45.15
C ALA A 70 -10.27 -40.30 46.58
N SER A 71 -10.86 -39.65 47.58
CA SER A 71 -11.54 -40.30 48.73
C SER A 71 -12.03 -39.29 49.78
N SER A 72 -13.36 -39.18 49.87
CA SER A 72 -14.18 -39.26 51.09
C SER A 72 -13.82 -38.44 52.36
N ASN A 73 -14.62 -37.39 52.63
CA ASN A 73 -15.68 -37.34 53.67
C ASN A 73 -15.70 -36.06 54.55
N GLN A 74 -16.93 -35.63 54.87
CA GLN A 74 -17.40 -34.68 55.90
C GLN A 74 -17.54 -33.18 55.60
N LEU A 75 -18.81 -32.74 55.58
CA LEU A 75 -19.31 -31.39 55.87
C LEU A 75 -19.49 -31.21 57.40
N PRO A 76 -19.39 -29.97 57.93
CA PRO A 76 -20.61 -29.19 58.13
C PRO A 76 -20.54 -27.68 57.77
N THR A 77 -21.64 -27.23 57.18
CA THR A 77 -22.37 -25.96 57.20
C THR A 77 -21.73 -24.63 57.68
N ALA A 78 -21.82 -23.65 56.77
CA ALA A 78 -22.08 -22.20 56.92
C ALA A 78 -21.05 -21.28 57.59
N GLU A 79 -20.33 -20.52 56.73
CA GLU A 79 -20.42 -19.05 56.62
C GLU A 79 -19.74 -18.63 55.31
N ARG A 80 -20.53 -18.15 54.34
CA ARG A 80 -20.04 -17.65 53.05
C ARG A 80 -19.75 -16.15 53.16
N ASP A 81 -18.56 -15.83 53.66
CA ASP A 81 -17.87 -14.59 53.32
C ASP A 81 -16.72 -14.94 52.38
N ALA A 82 -16.97 -14.84 51.07
CA ALA A 82 -15.95 -14.95 50.05
C ALA A 82 -16.16 -13.83 49.02
N SER A 83 -15.94 -12.60 49.46
CA SER A 83 -15.36 -11.57 48.61
C SER A 83 -13.95 -12.04 48.21
N GLY A 84 -13.89 -12.88 47.17
CA GLY A 84 -12.64 -13.27 46.53
C GLY A 84 -12.05 -12.07 45.81
N SER A 85 -11.35 -11.21 46.56
CA SER A 85 -10.39 -10.27 45.99
C SER A 85 -9.35 -11.10 45.24
N ALA A 86 -9.41 -11.10 43.91
CA ALA A 86 -8.35 -11.65 43.08
C ALA A 86 -7.05 -10.98 43.52
N VAL A 87 -6.12 -11.78 44.05
CA VAL A 87 -4.76 -11.34 44.37
C VAL A 87 -4.09 -11.05 43.03
N PHE A 88 -4.17 -9.80 42.59
CA PHE A 88 -3.49 -9.32 41.40
C PHE A 88 -1.99 -9.29 41.67
N ASP A 89 -1.22 -10.07 40.91
CA ASP A 89 0.24 -10.10 40.99
C ASP A 89 0.83 -8.80 40.42
N PRO A 90 1.46 -7.94 41.24
CA PRO A 90 2.05 -6.69 40.79
C PRO A 90 3.16 -6.87 39.76
N GLN A 91 3.85 -8.02 39.78
CA GLN A 91 4.93 -8.32 38.84
C GLN A 91 4.39 -8.61 37.43
N LEU A 92 3.32 -9.40 37.34
CA LEU A 92 2.65 -9.72 36.07
C LEU A 92 2.11 -8.45 35.38
N LEU A 93 1.52 -7.54 36.16
CA LEU A 93 1.04 -6.25 35.65
C LEU A 93 2.18 -5.38 35.11
N GLN A 94 3.33 -5.41 35.77
CA GLN A 94 4.52 -4.67 35.35
C GLN A 94 5.11 -5.26 34.07
N GLU A 95 5.19 -6.59 33.96
CA GLU A 95 5.66 -7.29 32.75
C GLU A 95 4.77 -6.98 31.54
N THR A 96 3.44 -7.07 31.68
CA THR A 96 2.53 -6.74 30.58
C THR A 96 2.64 -5.27 30.15
N LYS A 97 2.80 -4.34 31.09
CA LYS A 97 3.05 -2.92 30.77
C LYS A 97 4.34 -2.72 29.97
N LEU A 98 5.39 -3.48 30.28
CA LEU A 98 6.65 -3.43 29.54
C LEU A 98 6.50 -4.01 28.13
N GLN A 99 5.80 -5.13 27.98
CA GLN A 99 5.52 -5.75 26.68
C GLN A 99 4.74 -4.82 25.75
N ILE A 100 3.68 -4.17 26.26
CA ILE A 100 2.89 -3.23 25.46
C ILE A 100 3.74 -2.03 25.05
N ARG A 101 4.57 -1.49 25.95
CA ARG A 101 5.51 -0.41 25.60
C ARG A 101 6.51 -0.83 24.54
N ALA A 102 7.00 -2.07 24.58
CA ALA A 102 7.88 -2.60 23.54
C ALA A 102 7.17 -2.61 22.19
N ILE A 103 5.96 -3.18 22.11
CA ILE A 103 5.18 -3.25 20.85
C ILE A 103 4.88 -1.84 20.31
N VAL A 104 4.49 -0.89 21.17
CA VAL A 104 4.26 0.51 20.77
C VAL A 104 5.54 1.12 20.17
N ASN A 105 6.70 0.88 20.79
CA ASN A 105 7.98 1.37 20.25
C ASN A 105 8.36 0.70 18.92
N GLU A 106 8.02 -0.57 18.74
CA GLU A 106 8.20 -1.26 17.46
C GLU A 106 7.33 -0.65 16.36
N ILE A 107 6.05 -0.40 16.63
CA ILE A 107 5.13 0.26 15.70
C ILE A 107 5.60 1.68 15.39
N ALA A 108 6.10 2.42 16.39
CA ALA A 108 6.64 3.77 16.18
C ALA A 108 7.94 3.77 15.36
N ARG A 109 8.74 2.71 15.42
CA ARG A 109 9.91 2.54 14.55
C ARG A 109 9.46 2.16 13.13
N LEU A 110 8.49 1.27 13.01
CA LEU A 110 7.88 0.88 11.73
C LEU A 110 7.26 2.10 11.02
N SER A 111 6.60 3.01 11.73
CA SER A 111 6.00 4.18 11.09
C SER A 111 7.00 5.16 10.49
N ARG A 112 8.27 5.09 10.92
CA ARG A 112 9.39 5.88 10.38
C ARG A 112 10.24 5.10 9.38
N SER A 113 9.93 3.85 9.08
CA SER A 113 10.70 3.05 8.13
C SER A 113 10.38 3.41 6.68
N ASP A 114 11.16 2.84 5.76
CA ASP A 114 10.96 2.93 4.31
C ASP A 114 10.35 1.65 3.72
N THR A 115 9.53 0.98 4.54
CA THR A 115 8.87 -0.26 4.15
C THR A 115 7.76 0.03 3.13
N PRO A 116 7.57 -0.80 2.08
CA PRO A 116 6.42 -0.70 1.17
C PRO A 116 5.09 -0.75 1.92
N ILE A 117 4.07 -0.04 1.41
CA ILE A 117 2.77 0.10 2.08
C ILE A 117 2.06 -1.26 2.29
N GLU A 118 2.23 -2.20 1.37
CA GLU A 118 1.70 -3.57 1.49
C GLU A 118 2.27 -4.30 2.71
N GLN A 119 3.59 -4.23 2.89
CA GLN A 119 4.28 -4.86 4.01
C GLN A 119 4.01 -4.11 5.33
N PHE A 120 3.83 -2.79 5.28
CA PHE A 120 3.46 -2.01 6.46
C PHE A 120 2.16 -2.51 7.09
N TRP A 121 1.11 -2.79 6.30
CA TRP A 121 -0.18 -3.22 6.85
C TRP A 121 -0.10 -4.56 7.58
N ASP A 122 0.69 -5.50 7.05
CA ASP A 122 0.98 -6.76 7.71
C ASP A 122 1.64 -6.54 9.07
N GLU A 123 2.78 -5.85 9.06
CA GLU A 123 3.59 -5.62 10.24
C GLU A 123 2.89 -4.77 11.31
N PHE A 124 2.08 -3.80 10.88
CA PHE A 124 1.29 -2.94 11.74
C PHE A 124 0.14 -3.71 12.39
N LEU A 125 -0.73 -4.31 11.58
CA LEU A 125 -1.94 -4.95 12.09
C LEU A 125 -1.60 -6.16 12.97
N SER A 126 -0.59 -6.95 12.59
CA SER A 126 -0.11 -8.08 13.38
C SER A 126 0.30 -7.67 14.79
N ARG A 127 1.00 -6.53 14.93
CA ARG A 127 1.42 -6.00 16.23
C ARG A 127 0.26 -5.43 17.04
N VAL A 128 -0.70 -4.76 16.39
CA VAL A 128 -1.91 -4.25 17.06
C VAL A 128 -2.78 -5.39 17.59
N VAL A 129 -3.05 -6.41 16.77
CA VAL A 129 -3.83 -7.59 17.15
C VAL A 129 -3.14 -8.36 18.28
N SER A 130 -1.82 -8.55 18.18
CA SER A 130 -1.03 -9.21 19.22
C SER A 130 -1.04 -8.44 20.54
N ALA A 131 -0.83 -7.12 20.51
CA ALA A 131 -0.79 -6.29 21.73
C ALA A 131 -2.12 -6.31 22.52
N LEU A 132 -3.25 -6.43 21.81
CA LEU A 132 -4.58 -6.48 22.41
C LEU A 132 -5.05 -7.91 22.74
N ALA A 133 -4.28 -8.93 22.36
CA ALA A 133 -4.74 -10.33 22.33
C ALA A 133 -6.11 -10.46 21.62
N ALA A 134 -6.28 -9.71 20.53
CA ALA A 134 -7.53 -9.66 19.77
C ALA A 134 -7.74 -10.92 18.94
N VAL A 135 -9.00 -11.22 18.63
CA VAL A 135 -9.38 -12.40 17.84
C VAL A 135 -9.03 -12.19 16.38
N ALA A 136 -9.35 -11.01 15.86
CA ALA A 136 -9.13 -10.65 14.47
C ALA A 136 -8.88 -9.15 14.30
N GLY A 137 -8.38 -8.78 13.13
CA GLY A 137 -8.23 -7.39 12.72
C GLY A 137 -8.42 -7.23 11.22
N ALA A 138 -8.78 -6.02 10.79
CA ALA A 138 -8.92 -5.66 9.39
C ALA A 138 -8.50 -4.20 9.13
N VAL A 139 -7.98 -3.96 7.94
CA VAL A 139 -7.72 -2.62 7.39
C VAL A 139 -8.59 -2.43 6.15
N TRP A 140 -9.53 -1.50 6.25
CA TRP A 140 -10.40 -1.07 5.18
C TRP A 140 -9.83 0.20 4.56
N ILE A 141 -9.76 0.29 3.24
CA ILE A 141 -9.25 1.47 2.52
C ILE A 141 -10.31 1.97 1.55
N ALA A 142 -10.49 3.30 1.50
CA ALA A 142 -11.26 3.94 0.45
C ALA A 142 -10.36 4.21 -0.77
N ASP A 143 -10.76 3.72 -1.95
CA ASP A 143 -10.11 4.12 -3.20
C ASP A 143 -10.48 5.56 -3.60
N ASP A 144 -9.86 6.09 -4.66
CA ASP A 144 -10.13 7.47 -5.10
C ASP A 144 -11.57 7.70 -5.56
N THR A 145 -12.34 6.63 -5.82
CA THR A 145 -13.77 6.70 -6.14
C THR A 145 -14.66 6.66 -4.90
N GLY A 146 -14.07 6.58 -3.70
CA GLY A 146 -14.77 6.45 -2.43
C GLY A 146 -15.29 5.04 -2.14
N ARG A 147 -14.91 4.03 -2.95
CA ARG A 147 -15.30 2.64 -2.68
C ARG A 147 -14.39 2.07 -1.61
N ILE A 148 -15.00 1.56 -0.54
CA ILE A 148 -14.31 0.93 0.58
C ILE A 148 -14.02 -0.54 0.22
N ARG A 149 -12.76 -0.96 0.39
CA ARG A 149 -12.31 -2.33 0.16
C ARG A 149 -11.48 -2.83 1.33
N LEU A 150 -11.56 -4.12 1.60
CA LEU A 150 -10.66 -4.78 2.54
C LEU A 150 -9.26 -4.87 1.90
N LYS A 151 -8.28 -4.17 2.47
CA LYS A 151 -6.88 -4.20 1.99
C LYS A 151 -6.08 -5.30 2.68
N TYR A 152 -6.27 -5.45 3.99
CA TYR A 152 -5.52 -6.42 4.80
C TYR A 152 -6.38 -6.95 5.94
N GLN A 153 -6.15 -8.19 6.35
CA GLN A 153 -6.92 -8.84 7.43
C GLN A 153 -6.07 -9.88 8.17
N ILE A 154 -6.42 -10.12 9.43
CA ILE A 154 -5.92 -11.22 10.26
C ILE A 154 -7.12 -11.89 10.89
N ASN A 155 -7.25 -13.22 10.71
CA ASN A 155 -8.28 -14.07 11.34
C ASN A 155 -9.73 -13.60 11.15
N LEU A 156 -10.04 -12.77 10.14
CA LEU A 156 -11.40 -12.24 9.94
C LEU A 156 -12.43 -13.34 9.66
N SER A 157 -12.01 -14.48 9.10
CA SER A 157 -12.88 -15.64 8.91
C SER A 157 -13.42 -16.21 10.23
N GLU A 158 -12.67 -16.10 11.33
CA GLU A 158 -13.08 -16.57 12.66
C GLU A 158 -14.26 -15.77 13.23
N THR A 159 -14.45 -14.53 12.75
CA THR A 159 -15.56 -13.67 13.20
C THR A 159 -16.87 -13.99 12.50
N GLN A 160 -16.81 -14.69 11.35
CA GLN A 160 -17.94 -14.99 10.48
C GLN A 160 -18.75 -13.74 10.09
N VAL A 161 -18.14 -12.55 10.12
CA VAL A 161 -18.85 -11.29 9.82
C VAL A 161 -19.17 -11.15 8.33
N LEU A 162 -18.33 -11.75 7.48
CA LEU A 162 -18.48 -11.73 6.02
C LEU A 162 -19.14 -12.99 5.45
N SER A 163 -19.65 -13.90 6.29
CA SER A 163 -20.12 -15.21 5.84
C SER A 163 -21.51 -15.22 5.20
N ASP A 164 -22.37 -14.26 5.54
CA ASP A 164 -23.75 -14.16 5.03
C ASP A 164 -24.20 -12.68 4.99
N ASP A 165 -25.10 -12.36 4.06
CA ASP A 165 -25.56 -11.00 3.77
C ASP A 165 -26.26 -10.36 4.98
N ARG A 166 -26.97 -11.15 5.78
CA ARG A 166 -27.60 -10.68 7.03
C ARG A 166 -26.62 -10.13 8.06
N ARG A 167 -25.37 -10.62 8.06
CA ARG A 167 -24.29 -10.10 8.91
C ARG A 167 -23.50 -9.01 8.18
N ARG A 168 -23.20 -9.26 6.91
CA ARG A 168 -22.35 -8.40 6.10
C ARG A 168 -22.95 -7.01 5.89
N THR A 169 -24.25 -6.88 5.68
CA THR A 169 -24.93 -5.60 5.41
C THR A 169 -24.81 -4.61 6.57
N PRO A 170 -25.29 -4.91 7.79
CA PRO A 170 -25.19 -3.99 8.92
C PRO A 170 -23.72 -3.69 9.30
N HIS A 171 -22.83 -4.68 9.19
CA HIS A 171 -21.39 -4.50 9.42
C HIS A 171 -20.75 -3.55 8.39
N SER A 172 -21.06 -3.73 7.10
CA SER A 172 -20.54 -2.86 6.04
C SER A 172 -21.03 -1.42 6.21
N LEU A 173 -22.25 -1.23 6.70
CA LEU A 173 -22.79 0.08 7.04
C LEU A 173 -22.07 0.71 8.23
N LEU A 174 -21.70 -0.07 9.24
CA LEU A 174 -20.90 0.39 10.39
C LEU A 174 -19.50 0.88 9.96
N VAL A 175 -18.82 0.14 9.07
CA VAL A 175 -17.53 0.57 8.51
C VAL A 175 -17.71 1.84 7.66
N LYS A 176 -18.72 1.87 6.77
CA LYS A 176 -19.07 3.06 5.96
C LYS A 176 -19.36 4.29 6.82
N GLN A 177 -20.08 4.10 7.92
CA GLN A 177 -20.37 5.17 8.86
C GLN A 177 -19.08 5.71 9.48
N THR A 178 -18.14 4.84 9.86
CA THR A 178 -16.84 5.26 10.41
C THR A 178 -16.04 6.10 9.40
N PHE A 179 -16.06 5.74 8.11
CA PHE A 179 -15.45 6.55 7.04
C PHE A 179 -16.12 7.94 6.91
N ARG A 180 -17.43 8.02 7.10
CA ARG A 180 -18.22 9.26 6.98
C ARG A 180 -18.03 10.18 8.18
N ASP A 181 -18.14 9.62 9.37
CA ASP A 181 -18.16 10.38 10.63
C ASP A 181 -16.74 10.74 11.09
N ALA A 182 -15.71 10.06 10.55
CA ALA A 182 -14.30 10.26 10.88
C ALA A 182 -14.00 10.19 12.39
N HIS A 183 -14.80 9.41 13.14
CA HIS A 183 -14.69 9.27 14.59
C HIS A 183 -14.46 7.80 14.99
N ALA A 184 -13.53 7.58 15.93
CA ALA A 184 -13.26 6.25 16.47
C ALA A 184 -14.39 5.79 17.41
N SER A 185 -14.83 4.54 17.29
CA SER A 185 -16.01 4.06 18.01
C SER A 185 -15.88 2.62 18.49
N LEU A 186 -16.75 2.25 19.43
CA LEU A 186 -16.94 0.90 19.92
C LEU A 186 -18.33 0.43 19.50
N ALA A 187 -18.42 -0.76 18.91
CA ALA A 187 -19.68 -1.41 18.63
C ALA A 187 -19.79 -2.68 19.49
N PRO A 188 -20.67 -2.69 20.52
CA PRO A 188 -20.85 -3.86 21.38
C PRO A 188 -21.27 -5.12 20.59
N PRO A 189 -21.04 -6.33 21.12
CA PRO A 189 -21.52 -7.57 20.52
C PRO A 189 -23.02 -7.52 20.24
N ARG A 190 -23.46 -8.05 19.09
CA ARG A 190 -24.87 -8.16 18.68
C ARG A 190 -25.64 -6.84 18.83
N SER A 191 -25.00 -5.73 18.47
CA SER A 191 -25.54 -4.38 18.58
C SER A 191 -25.91 -3.79 17.22
N GLY A 192 -26.74 -2.75 17.23
CA GLY A 192 -27.34 -2.16 16.04
C GLY A 192 -28.84 -2.41 16.00
N SER A 193 -29.55 -1.61 15.20
CA SER A 193 -30.96 -1.87 14.94
C SER A 193 -31.09 -3.08 14.03
N TRP A 194 -31.99 -3.99 14.39
CA TRP A 194 -32.38 -5.11 13.51
C TRP A 194 -33.33 -4.65 12.39
N ALA A 195 -33.55 -3.34 12.25
CA ALA A 195 -34.20 -2.76 11.09
C ALA A 195 -33.31 -2.92 9.85
N GLU A 196 -33.95 -3.00 8.68
CA GLU A 196 -33.23 -3.03 7.41
C GLU A 196 -32.41 -1.73 7.24
N ASP A 197 -31.20 -1.88 6.69
CA ASP A 197 -30.28 -0.80 6.34
C ASP A 197 -29.73 0.08 7.48
N GLU A 198 -29.68 -0.43 8.71
CA GLU A 198 -29.00 0.24 9.82
C GLU A 198 -27.60 -0.32 10.12
N PRO A 199 -26.63 0.53 10.52
CA PRO A 199 -25.30 0.10 10.93
C PRO A 199 -25.36 -0.70 12.23
N GLY A 200 -24.59 -1.79 12.29
CA GLY A 200 -24.60 -2.68 13.45
C GLY A 200 -23.43 -3.64 13.49
N ASN A 201 -23.17 -4.17 14.68
CA ASN A 201 -22.25 -5.27 14.92
C ASN A 201 -23.05 -6.58 15.09
N PRO A 202 -23.09 -7.43 14.05
CA PRO A 202 -23.82 -8.71 14.10
C PRO A 202 -23.04 -9.83 14.83
N THR A 203 -21.81 -9.56 15.27
CA THR A 203 -20.89 -10.57 15.81
C THR A 203 -20.98 -10.70 17.32
N ASP A 204 -20.36 -11.75 17.86
CA ASP A 204 -20.21 -11.98 19.30
C ASP A 204 -19.03 -11.21 19.93
N TYR A 205 -18.31 -10.44 19.12
CA TYR A 205 -17.10 -9.72 19.52
C TYR A 205 -17.40 -8.25 19.74
N LEU A 206 -16.60 -7.60 20.60
CA LEU A 206 -16.56 -6.14 20.66
C LEU A 206 -15.75 -5.65 19.46
N ILE A 207 -16.35 -4.80 18.62
CA ILE A 207 -15.65 -4.20 17.49
C ILE A 207 -15.11 -2.82 17.93
N VAL A 208 -13.82 -2.61 17.70
CA VAL A 208 -13.14 -1.32 17.86
C VAL A 208 -12.81 -0.77 16.48
N LEU A 209 -13.33 0.40 16.15
CA LEU A 209 -13.15 1.07 14.86
C LEU A 209 -12.37 2.36 15.06
N ALA A 210 -11.30 2.55 14.30
CA ALA A 210 -10.52 3.78 14.32
C ALA A 210 -10.22 4.24 12.88
N PRO A 211 -10.66 5.46 12.50
CA PRO A 211 -10.36 6.02 11.19
C PRO A 211 -8.93 6.58 11.13
N LEU A 212 -8.36 6.55 9.93
CA LEU A 212 -7.08 7.14 9.59
C LEU A 212 -7.34 8.29 8.60
N PRO A 213 -7.64 9.51 9.10
CA PRO A 213 -7.78 10.69 8.26
C PRO A 213 -6.44 11.06 7.62
N LEU A 214 -6.48 11.36 6.33
CA LEU A 214 -5.36 11.87 5.56
C LEU A 214 -5.85 13.01 4.69
N GLU A 215 -5.31 14.21 4.91
CA GLU A 215 -5.82 15.45 4.31
C GLU A 215 -7.30 15.64 4.68
N ASP A 216 -8.18 15.82 3.69
CA ASP A 216 -9.60 16.15 3.89
C ASP A 216 -10.53 14.91 3.85
N ARG A 217 -9.97 13.69 3.88
CA ARG A 217 -10.75 12.44 3.79
C ARG A 217 -10.23 11.34 4.72
N VAL A 218 -11.10 10.42 5.11
CA VAL A 218 -10.69 9.18 5.78
C VAL A 218 -10.10 8.24 4.74
N HIS A 219 -8.79 8.00 4.82
CA HIS A 219 -8.09 7.13 3.87
C HIS A 219 -8.33 5.65 4.19
N ALA A 220 -8.26 5.30 5.48
CA ALA A 220 -8.44 3.94 5.95
C ALA A 220 -9.22 3.89 7.26
N VAL A 221 -9.76 2.71 7.58
CA VAL A 221 -10.31 2.39 8.90
C VAL A 221 -9.65 1.10 9.37
N VAL A 222 -9.09 1.15 10.57
CA VAL A 222 -8.61 -0.04 11.30
C VAL A 222 -9.75 -0.56 12.15
N GLU A 223 -10.01 -1.86 12.02
CA GLU A 223 -11.04 -2.58 12.74
C GLU A 223 -10.40 -3.71 13.55
N ILE A 224 -10.74 -3.81 14.83
CA ILE A 224 -10.26 -4.86 15.74
C ILE A 224 -11.45 -5.57 16.37
N PHE A 225 -11.43 -6.91 16.35
CA PHE A 225 -12.43 -7.77 16.97
C PHE A 225 -11.88 -8.30 18.29
N GLN A 226 -12.35 -7.72 19.39
CA GLN A 226 -11.96 -8.10 20.74
C GLN A 226 -12.95 -9.10 21.34
N ARG A 227 -12.45 -10.03 22.14
CA ARG A 227 -13.31 -10.94 22.91
C ARG A 227 -14.34 -10.15 23.73
N PRO A 228 -15.60 -10.63 23.81
CA PRO A 228 -16.61 -9.98 24.63
C PRO A 228 -16.18 -10.00 26.11
N GLY A 229 -16.46 -8.92 26.83
CA GLY A 229 -16.13 -8.78 28.24
C GLY A 229 -15.40 -7.48 28.57
N GLY A 230 -14.88 -7.39 29.80
CA GLY A 230 -14.25 -6.19 30.35
C GLY A 230 -15.26 -5.10 30.69
N GLY A 231 -15.02 -4.40 31.82
CA GLY A 231 -15.83 -3.25 32.18
C GLY A 231 -15.67 -2.09 31.19
N PRO A 232 -16.55 -1.07 31.23
CA PRO A 232 -16.47 0.09 30.33
C PRO A 232 -15.11 0.79 30.30
N THR A 233 -14.37 0.77 31.42
CA THR A 233 -13.02 1.32 31.51
C THR A 233 -12.02 0.58 30.62
N THR A 234 -12.12 -0.75 30.56
CA THR A 234 -11.25 -1.62 29.75
C THR A 234 -11.55 -1.43 28.26
N GLN A 235 -12.84 -1.36 27.90
CA GLN A 235 -13.26 -1.09 26.52
C GLN A 235 -12.77 0.28 26.02
N ARG A 236 -12.86 1.33 26.85
CA ARG A 236 -12.26 2.64 26.55
C ARG A 236 -10.74 2.56 26.40
N GLY A 237 -10.08 1.70 27.18
CA GLY A 237 -8.65 1.40 27.07
C GLY A 237 -8.29 0.85 25.69
N TYR A 238 -9.04 -0.13 25.20
CA TYR A 238 -8.86 -0.69 23.85
C TYR A 238 -9.00 0.38 22.77
N LEU A 239 -10.07 1.18 22.82
CA LEU A 239 -10.30 2.26 21.86
C LEU A 239 -9.12 3.24 21.83
N ARG A 240 -8.69 3.71 23.00
CA ARG A 240 -7.57 4.65 23.11
C ARG A 240 -6.26 4.06 22.57
N PHE A 241 -6.01 2.78 22.83
CA PHE A 241 -4.83 2.10 22.28
C PHE A 241 -4.88 2.06 20.75
N VAL A 242 -5.99 1.61 20.15
CA VAL A 242 -6.11 1.52 18.69
C VAL A 242 -5.99 2.90 18.04
N VAL A 243 -6.60 3.94 18.62
CA VAL A 243 -6.47 5.32 18.14
C VAL A 243 -5.01 5.77 18.09
N GLN A 244 -4.24 5.51 19.15
CA GLN A 244 -2.82 5.86 19.19
C GLN A 244 -1.99 5.10 18.16
N MET A 245 -2.32 3.83 17.91
CA MET A 245 -1.64 3.07 16.85
C MET A 245 -2.00 3.62 15.47
N CYS A 246 -3.25 4.06 15.28
CA CYS A 246 -3.67 4.74 14.06
C CYS A 246 -2.96 6.09 13.86
N GLU A 247 -2.65 6.84 14.91
CA GLU A 247 -1.82 8.05 14.80
C GLU A 247 -0.44 7.74 14.20
N LEU A 248 0.22 6.67 14.69
CA LEU A 248 1.50 6.23 14.12
C LEU A 248 1.35 5.77 12.66
N ALA A 249 0.26 5.10 12.32
CA ALA A 249 -0.02 4.70 10.94
C ALA A 249 -0.29 5.92 10.03
N ILE A 250 -0.97 6.95 10.52
CA ILE A 250 -1.18 8.20 9.78
C ILE A 250 0.17 8.87 9.49
N ASP A 251 1.09 8.89 10.45
CA ASP A 251 2.44 9.45 10.24
C ASP A 251 3.22 8.67 9.17
N PHE A 252 3.13 7.33 9.18
CA PHE A 252 3.69 6.50 8.10
C PHE A 252 3.11 6.88 6.74
N LEU A 253 1.78 6.97 6.62
CA LEU A 253 1.10 7.27 5.37
C LEU A 253 1.48 8.65 4.83
N LYS A 254 1.59 9.66 5.70
CA LYS A 254 2.08 11.00 5.34
C LYS A 254 3.50 10.95 4.78
N ASN A 255 4.41 10.26 5.46
CA ASN A 255 5.80 10.12 5.05
C ASN A 255 5.94 9.35 3.73
N HIS A 256 5.18 8.26 3.58
CA HIS A 256 5.15 7.47 2.35
C HIS A 256 4.64 8.30 1.16
N ARG A 257 3.57 9.08 1.36
CA ARG A 257 3.03 9.96 0.32
C ARG A 257 4.00 11.09 -0.05
N LEU A 258 4.64 11.72 0.92
CA LEU A 258 5.68 12.73 0.67
C LEU A 258 6.83 12.18 -0.18
N ARG A 259 7.29 10.96 0.12
CA ARG A 259 8.33 10.27 -0.67
C ARG A 259 7.88 10.03 -2.11
N SER A 260 6.68 9.48 -2.32
CA SER A 260 6.14 9.26 -3.67
C SER A 260 6.04 10.54 -4.52
N TYR A 261 5.82 11.70 -3.88
CA TYR A 261 5.86 12.99 -4.58
C TYR A 261 7.28 13.40 -4.93
N GLY A 262 8.24 13.20 -4.01
CA GLY A 262 9.66 13.40 -4.26
C GLY A 262 10.18 12.56 -5.41
N ASP A 263 9.83 11.27 -5.45
CA ASP A 263 10.26 10.33 -6.49
C ASP A 263 9.72 10.74 -7.87
N ARG A 264 8.43 11.11 -7.94
CA ARG A 264 7.83 11.63 -9.18
C ARG A 264 8.47 12.93 -9.63
N GLN A 265 8.75 13.86 -8.70
CA GLN A 265 9.40 15.12 -9.05
C GLN A 265 10.83 14.89 -9.55
N ALA A 266 11.57 13.96 -8.94
CA ALA A 266 12.89 13.57 -9.41
C ALA A 266 12.83 12.99 -10.83
N LEU A 267 11.88 12.09 -11.11
CA LEU A 267 11.67 11.54 -12.45
C LEU A 267 11.33 12.63 -13.48
N TRP A 268 10.48 13.58 -13.13
CA TRP A 268 10.15 14.71 -14.01
C TRP A 268 11.35 15.58 -14.33
N ASN A 269 12.17 15.90 -13.32
CA ASN A 269 13.39 16.68 -13.51
C ASN A 269 14.38 15.93 -14.40
N GLN A 270 14.56 14.63 -14.19
CA GLN A 270 15.42 13.79 -15.05
C GLN A 270 14.92 13.76 -16.50
N LEU A 271 13.61 13.66 -16.71
CA LEU A 271 13.02 13.71 -18.05
C LEU A 271 13.24 15.07 -18.72
N GLU A 272 13.09 16.17 -17.99
CA GLU A 272 13.33 17.53 -18.51
C GLU A 272 14.80 17.71 -18.92
N GLU A 273 15.74 17.32 -18.04
CA GLU A 273 17.17 17.37 -18.33
C GLU A 273 17.54 16.53 -19.57
N PHE A 274 16.96 15.33 -19.69
CA PHE A 274 17.15 14.45 -20.84
C PHE A 274 16.64 15.06 -22.15
N VAL A 275 15.41 15.58 -22.16
CA VAL A 275 14.81 16.23 -23.33
C VAL A 275 15.65 17.42 -23.77
N LEU A 276 16.09 18.27 -22.82
CA LEU A 276 16.97 19.40 -23.10
C LEU A 276 18.34 18.96 -23.64
N SER A 277 18.91 17.89 -23.09
CA SER A 277 20.20 17.31 -23.52
C SER A 277 20.14 16.86 -24.98
N ILE A 278 19.12 16.09 -25.35
CA ILE A 278 18.92 15.59 -26.72
C ILE A 278 18.68 16.76 -27.70
N HIS A 279 17.82 17.72 -27.34
CA HIS A 279 17.48 18.84 -28.24
C HIS A 279 18.63 19.81 -28.50
N ARG A 280 19.63 19.89 -27.61
CA ARG A 280 20.84 20.71 -27.83
C ARG A 280 21.76 20.14 -28.90
N GLY A 281 21.73 18.82 -29.09
CA GLY A 281 22.60 18.12 -30.03
C GLY A 281 22.24 18.44 -31.48
N ARG A 282 23.22 18.95 -32.25
CA ARG A 282 23.10 19.15 -33.70
C ARG A 282 23.84 18.10 -34.53
N ASP A 283 24.60 17.23 -33.87
CA ASP A 283 25.30 16.11 -34.49
C ASP A 283 24.54 14.82 -34.20
N LEU A 284 24.12 14.12 -35.26
CA LEU A 284 23.33 12.89 -35.15
C LEU A 284 24.02 11.84 -34.29
N LYS A 285 25.35 11.69 -34.42
CA LYS A 285 26.12 10.67 -33.70
C LYS A 285 26.20 11.00 -32.21
N ALA A 286 26.54 12.23 -31.87
CA ALA A 286 26.55 12.69 -30.49
C ALA A 286 25.15 12.59 -29.85
N THR A 287 24.10 13.05 -30.54
CA THR A 287 22.72 12.97 -30.04
C THR A 287 22.27 11.52 -29.83
N SER A 288 22.61 10.62 -30.76
CA SER A 288 22.28 9.18 -30.65
C SER A 288 22.97 8.53 -29.45
N TYR A 289 24.24 8.88 -29.20
CA TYR A 289 24.99 8.40 -28.05
C TYR A 289 24.40 8.91 -26.72
N THR A 290 24.09 10.20 -26.64
CA THR A 290 23.42 10.80 -25.47
C THR A 290 22.07 10.14 -25.22
N LEU A 291 21.26 9.96 -26.27
CA LEU A 291 19.93 9.35 -26.17
C LEU A 291 19.98 7.96 -25.55
N VAL A 292 20.85 7.07 -26.03
CA VAL A 292 20.90 5.70 -25.51
C VAL A 292 21.48 5.62 -24.10
N ASN A 293 22.46 6.45 -23.75
CA ASN A 293 23.10 6.40 -22.44
C ASN A 293 22.23 7.02 -21.34
N ASP A 294 21.70 8.22 -21.58
CA ASP A 294 20.85 8.90 -20.62
C ASP A 294 19.48 8.20 -20.55
N GLY A 295 18.95 7.79 -21.70
CA GLY A 295 17.66 7.09 -21.81
C GLY A 295 17.65 5.72 -21.14
N ARG A 296 18.80 5.02 -21.10
CA ARG A 296 18.92 3.73 -20.40
C ARG A 296 18.53 3.86 -18.92
N THR A 297 18.95 4.94 -18.28
CA THR A 297 18.66 5.22 -16.87
C THR A 297 17.18 5.55 -16.66
N LEU A 298 16.59 6.35 -17.56
CA LEU A 298 15.17 6.72 -17.49
C LEU A 298 14.21 5.54 -17.71
N VAL A 299 14.57 4.62 -18.61
CA VAL A 299 13.79 3.41 -18.90
C VAL A 299 14.11 2.29 -17.90
N GLU A 300 15.12 2.48 -17.04
CA GLU A 300 15.61 1.49 -16.07
C GLU A 300 15.95 0.13 -16.70
N CYS A 301 16.57 0.15 -17.88
CA CYS A 301 16.96 -1.07 -18.60
C CYS A 301 18.47 -1.33 -18.55
N ASP A 302 18.88 -2.59 -18.73
CA ASP A 302 20.30 -2.95 -18.71
C ASP A 302 21.07 -2.38 -19.92
N ARG A 303 20.41 -2.32 -21.08
CA ARG A 303 20.96 -1.84 -22.34
C ARG A 303 19.87 -1.21 -23.21
N LEU A 304 20.13 0.00 -23.71
CA LEU A 304 19.27 0.71 -24.65
C LEU A 304 20.00 0.87 -25.99
N SER A 305 19.32 0.60 -27.10
CA SER A 305 19.89 0.72 -28.45
C SER A 305 19.00 1.58 -29.34
N LEU A 306 19.62 2.39 -30.20
CA LEU A 306 18.92 3.20 -31.19
C LEU A 306 19.20 2.65 -32.59
N ALA A 307 18.15 2.35 -33.33
CA ALA A 307 18.21 1.99 -34.73
C ALA A 307 17.64 3.13 -35.60
N LEU A 308 18.32 3.43 -36.70
CA LEU A 308 17.83 4.37 -37.71
C LEU A 308 17.43 3.60 -38.96
N ILE A 309 16.26 3.90 -39.52
CA ILE A 309 15.84 3.35 -40.81
C ILE A 309 16.57 4.12 -41.91
N ARG A 310 17.51 3.46 -42.60
CA ARG A 310 18.22 4.01 -43.75
C ARG A 310 17.93 3.13 -44.97
N ASN A 311 17.43 3.73 -46.06
CA ASN A 311 17.03 2.99 -47.26
C ASN A 311 16.06 1.82 -46.99
N GLY A 312 15.13 2.01 -46.04
CA GLY A 312 14.15 0.99 -45.65
C GLY A 312 14.72 -0.17 -44.80
N GLN A 313 15.95 -0.06 -44.33
CA GLN A 313 16.62 -1.08 -43.50
C GLN A 313 17.08 -0.47 -42.16
N PRO A 314 16.79 -1.12 -41.02
CA PRO A 314 17.26 -0.64 -39.72
C PRO A 314 18.77 -0.83 -39.59
N THR A 315 19.45 0.24 -39.21
CA THR A 315 20.88 0.22 -38.87
C THR A 315 21.04 0.68 -37.43
N ILE A 316 21.69 -0.14 -36.59
CA ILE A 316 22.00 0.25 -35.21
C ILE A 316 23.02 1.39 -35.22
N GLU A 317 22.61 2.54 -34.70
CA GLU A 317 23.40 3.78 -34.68
C GLU A 317 24.16 3.92 -33.36
N ALA A 318 23.53 3.57 -32.24
CA ALA A 318 24.13 3.67 -30.92
C ALA A 318 23.62 2.57 -29.98
N VAL A 319 24.45 2.17 -29.03
CA VAL A 319 24.12 1.23 -27.96
C VAL A 319 24.71 1.80 -26.67
N SER A 320 23.92 1.81 -25.60
CA SER A 320 24.32 2.34 -24.29
C SER A 320 25.56 1.61 -23.76
N GLY A 321 26.53 2.37 -23.22
CA GLY A 321 27.78 1.85 -22.66
C GLY A 321 28.86 1.50 -23.68
N LEU A 322 28.64 1.75 -24.98
CA LEU A 322 29.64 1.53 -26.04
C LEU A 322 30.02 2.85 -26.74
N ASP A 323 31.30 3.21 -26.69
CA ASP A 323 31.83 4.40 -27.37
C ASP A 323 31.96 4.22 -28.89
N ALA A 324 32.14 2.98 -29.34
CA ALA A 324 32.20 2.63 -30.75
C ALA A 324 31.55 1.25 -30.99
N LEU A 325 30.81 1.15 -32.09
CA LEU A 325 30.17 -0.09 -32.51
C LEU A 325 31.08 -0.87 -33.45
N ASP A 326 31.36 -2.14 -33.11
CA ASP A 326 31.97 -3.07 -34.07
C ASP A 326 30.88 -3.62 -35.00
N ARG A 327 30.86 -3.14 -36.24
CA ARG A 327 29.90 -3.59 -37.26
C ARG A 327 30.05 -5.06 -37.66
N ARG A 328 31.15 -5.71 -37.27
CA ARG A 328 31.37 -7.15 -37.50
C ARG A 328 30.91 -8.00 -36.32
N SER A 329 30.42 -7.39 -35.24
CA SER A 329 29.92 -8.11 -34.09
C SER A 329 28.70 -8.97 -34.46
N PRO A 330 28.72 -10.28 -34.12
CA PRO A 330 27.57 -11.14 -34.35
C PRO A 330 26.34 -10.67 -33.57
N GLU A 331 26.54 -10.10 -32.36
CA GLU A 331 25.46 -9.57 -31.52
C GLU A 331 24.74 -8.40 -32.19
N LEU A 332 25.49 -7.45 -32.77
CA LEU A 332 24.90 -6.32 -33.50
C LEU A 332 24.17 -6.78 -34.78
N ALA A 333 24.69 -7.79 -35.46
CA ALA A 333 24.04 -8.35 -36.65
C ALA A 333 22.72 -9.05 -36.30
N ALA A 334 22.69 -9.81 -35.20
CA ALA A 334 21.49 -10.45 -34.68
C ALA A 334 20.45 -9.41 -34.22
N LEU A 335 20.89 -8.37 -33.50
CA LEU A 335 20.03 -7.26 -33.09
C LEU A 335 19.39 -6.55 -34.29
N GLY A 336 20.18 -6.29 -35.34
CA GLY A 336 19.69 -5.68 -36.58
C GLY A 336 18.56 -6.50 -37.24
N ARG A 337 18.73 -7.83 -37.33
CA ARG A 337 17.69 -8.74 -37.86
C ARG A 337 16.43 -8.73 -37.01
N LEU A 338 16.58 -8.76 -35.68
CA LEU A 338 15.44 -8.71 -34.76
C LEU A 338 14.65 -7.42 -34.92
N VAL A 339 15.33 -6.27 -34.96
CA VAL A 339 14.70 -4.96 -35.17
C VAL A 339 14.02 -4.88 -36.53
N GLU A 340 14.60 -5.46 -37.58
CA GLU A 340 13.98 -5.48 -38.92
C GLU A 340 12.64 -6.22 -38.93
N GLN A 341 12.55 -7.37 -38.27
CA GLN A 341 11.29 -8.10 -38.20
C GLN A 341 10.28 -7.42 -37.27
N ALA A 342 10.72 -6.90 -36.12
CA ALA A 342 9.84 -6.24 -35.16
C ALA A 342 9.26 -4.93 -35.73
N THR A 343 10.05 -4.13 -36.46
CA THR A 343 9.58 -2.87 -37.06
C THR A 343 8.56 -3.08 -38.19
N LYS A 344 8.54 -4.25 -38.84
CA LYS A 344 7.50 -4.59 -39.84
C LYS A 344 6.11 -4.73 -39.24
N LEU A 345 6.00 -4.99 -37.93
CA LEU A 345 4.72 -5.07 -37.22
C LEU A 345 4.10 -3.68 -36.99
N GLY A 346 4.92 -2.63 -36.94
CA GLY A 346 4.47 -1.24 -36.77
C GLY A 346 3.95 -0.89 -35.37
N GLU A 347 4.07 -1.80 -34.40
CA GLU A 347 3.64 -1.61 -33.01
C GLU A 347 4.77 -1.89 -32.01
N THR A 348 4.63 -1.36 -30.79
CA THR A 348 5.57 -1.67 -29.71
C THR A 348 5.48 -3.15 -29.35
N THR A 349 6.60 -3.87 -29.47
CA THR A 349 6.66 -5.30 -29.24
C THR A 349 7.53 -5.62 -28.02
N TRP A 350 6.96 -6.29 -27.03
CA TRP A 350 7.66 -6.80 -25.86
C TRP A 350 7.89 -8.30 -26.01
N MET A 351 9.12 -8.75 -25.78
CA MET A 351 9.59 -10.09 -26.11
C MET A 351 10.33 -10.69 -24.91
N SER A 352 9.93 -11.89 -24.51
CA SER A 352 10.55 -12.66 -23.43
C SER A 352 10.80 -14.08 -23.91
N HIS A 353 11.81 -14.75 -23.35
CA HIS A 353 12.19 -16.13 -23.69
C HIS A 353 11.08 -17.18 -23.41
N SER A 354 10.01 -16.79 -22.71
CA SER A 354 8.90 -17.67 -22.33
C SER A 354 7.54 -17.23 -22.89
N ALA A 355 7.49 -16.29 -23.83
CA ALA A 355 6.23 -15.82 -24.40
C ALA A 355 5.66 -16.84 -25.40
N GLU A 356 4.49 -17.42 -25.11
CA GLU A 356 3.80 -18.40 -25.97
C GLU A 356 3.10 -17.78 -27.19
N ASP A 357 2.93 -16.45 -27.22
CA ASP A 357 2.16 -15.71 -28.23
C ASP A 357 3.03 -14.77 -29.10
N LEU A 358 4.30 -15.12 -29.34
CA LEU A 358 5.14 -14.30 -30.22
C LEU A 358 4.82 -14.56 -31.71
N PRO A 359 4.76 -13.53 -32.57
CA PRO A 359 4.66 -13.72 -34.01
C PRO A 359 5.78 -14.63 -34.54
N PRO A 360 5.49 -15.65 -35.38
CA PRO A 360 6.49 -16.64 -35.84
C PRO A 360 7.71 -16.05 -36.54
N GLN A 361 7.56 -14.83 -37.08
CA GLN A 361 8.62 -14.09 -37.78
C GLN A 361 9.70 -13.56 -36.81
N LEU A 362 9.41 -13.52 -35.50
CA LEU A 362 10.30 -13.03 -34.45
C LEU A 362 10.99 -14.15 -33.67
N ASP A 363 10.50 -15.39 -33.72
CA ASP A 363 11.03 -16.51 -32.92
C ASP A 363 12.53 -16.73 -33.13
N GLU A 364 12.93 -16.94 -34.39
CA GLU A 364 14.34 -17.23 -34.71
C GLU A 364 15.26 -16.00 -34.49
N PRO A 365 14.92 -14.78 -34.96
CA PRO A 365 15.71 -13.59 -34.67
C PRO A 365 15.85 -13.28 -33.17
N LEU A 366 14.79 -13.51 -32.39
CA LEU A 366 14.81 -13.30 -30.95
C LEU A 366 15.73 -14.30 -30.27
N ARG A 367 15.61 -15.59 -30.62
CA ARG A 367 16.44 -16.67 -30.08
C ARG A 367 17.93 -16.40 -30.32
N GLU A 368 18.29 -16.08 -31.56
CA GLU A 368 19.67 -15.78 -31.93
C GLU A 368 20.25 -14.61 -31.12
N TYR A 369 19.49 -13.53 -30.96
CA TYR A 369 19.95 -12.38 -30.19
C TYR A 369 20.02 -12.65 -28.69
N VAL A 370 19.06 -13.39 -28.12
CA VAL A 370 19.05 -13.75 -26.69
C VAL A 370 20.23 -14.67 -26.35
N GLU A 371 20.59 -15.61 -27.23
CA GLU A 371 21.76 -16.47 -27.05
C GLU A 371 23.07 -15.68 -26.94
N LEU A 372 23.21 -14.60 -27.72
CA LEU A 372 24.41 -13.75 -27.74
C LEU A 372 24.43 -12.70 -26.61
N SER A 373 23.29 -12.09 -26.32
CA SER A 373 23.18 -10.96 -25.37
C SER A 373 22.84 -11.39 -23.94
N HIS A 374 22.36 -12.62 -23.75
CA HIS A 374 21.78 -13.11 -22.49
C HIS A 374 20.62 -12.26 -21.94
N SER A 375 19.94 -11.53 -22.81
CA SER A 375 18.79 -10.68 -22.44
C SER A 375 17.59 -11.52 -22.00
N LYS A 376 16.92 -11.12 -20.92
CA LYS A 376 15.70 -11.80 -20.43
C LYS A 376 14.41 -11.22 -21.01
N LEU A 377 14.40 -9.91 -21.20
CA LEU A 377 13.27 -9.13 -21.72
C LEU A 377 13.82 -8.13 -22.73
N ILE A 378 13.17 -8.03 -23.88
CA ILE A 378 13.53 -7.11 -24.95
C ILE A 378 12.28 -6.35 -25.37
N GLY A 379 12.37 -5.04 -25.48
CA GLY A 379 11.32 -4.19 -26.03
C GLY A 379 11.81 -3.52 -27.32
N VAL A 380 11.01 -3.58 -28.38
CA VAL A 380 11.24 -2.79 -29.60
C VAL A 380 10.11 -1.78 -29.72
N VAL A 381 10.46 -0.50 -29.74
CA VAL A 381 9.52 0.63 -29.81
C VAL A 381 9.79 1.39 -31.11
N PRO A 382 8.91 1.25 -32.13
CA PRO A 382 8.94 2.14 -33.30
C PRO A 382 8.62 3.58 -32.88
N LEU A 383 9.39 4.55 -33.38
CA LEU A 383 9.24 5.99 -33.11
C LEU A 383 8.60 6.75 -34.27
#